data_AF-A0A0E3Q8C9-F1
#
_entry.id   AF-A0A0E3Q8C9-F1
#
_cell.length_a   1.000
_cell.length_b   1.000
_cell.length_c   1.000
_cell.angle_alpha   90.00
_cell.angle_beta   90.00
_cell.angle_gamma   90.00
#
_symmetry.space_group_name_H-M   'P 1'
#
loop_
_entity.id
_entity.type
_entity.pdbx_description
1 polymer ?
#
loop_
_entity_poly.entity_id
_entity_poly.type
_entity_poly.pdbx_seq_one_letter_code
_entity_poly.pdbx_strand_id
1 'polypeptide(L)'
;MLKTRLRDFLVTKDNWLFAVSDYFRRDGIRATLRYVPDENGERELNGIRYKKYDFGPAFEFMRKHKPEWVQDVHVVPESEVKQVLRPADAIPRLVNSDSRVRAIVKTLDLAGIPRTSMGVTGSMLAGLQNESSDIDFVVYGPVWFRARDAITSAKQQEGPIEEINEEMWKRIYNKRIPEISFDEFMLHESRKGNRGMVEGTYFDLLFVREWDQIKEPLLRGKDTVKMKIEARVTNADFAFDSPAYYKVEHDEIDHVLSYTHTYAGQALPGELIEARGIVEEVGDLKRLVVGTSREPKGEWIKSLTWLEKCGYH
;
A
#
# COMPACT_ATOMS: atom_id res chain seq x y z
N MET A 1 16.03 7.46 19.02
CA MET A 1 15.85 6.90 17.68
C MET A 1 14.38 6.91 17.34
N LEU A 2 13.98 7.57 16.26
CA LEU A 2 12.57 7.66 15.86
C LEU A 2 12.10 6.30 15.34
N LYS A 3 11.02 5.75 15.90
CA LYS A 3 10.41 4.50 15.40
C LYS A 3 9.32 4.84 14.37
N THR A 4 9.48 4.34 13.16
CA THR A 4 8.60 4.59 12.00
C THR A 4 8.31 3.28 11.30
N ARG A 5 7.14 3.16 10.68
CA ARG A 5 6.77 2.04 9.79
C ARG A 5 5.98 2.54 8.60
N LEU A 6 5.68 1.66 7.66
CA LEU A 6 4.86 1.99 6.50
C LEU A 6 3.59 2.75 6.90
N ARG A 7 3.20 3.70 6.05
CA ARG A 7 2.00 4.54 6.21
C ARG A 7 2.08 5.59 7.32
N ASP A 8 3.17 5.65 8.08
CA ASP A 8 3.49 6.85 8.87
C ASP A 8 3.86 8.01 7.93
N PHE A 9 3.72 9.23 8.43
CA PHE A 9 4.19 10.44 7.75
C PHE A 9 5.27 11.13 8.58
N LEU A 10 6.24 11.74 7.91
CA LEU A 10 7.25 12.60 8.52
C LEU A 10 6.94 14.04 8.14
N VAL A 11 7.02 14.95 9.11
CA VAL A 11 7.05 16.39 8.87
C VAL A 11 8.48 16.86 9.15
N THR A 12 9.12 17.47 8.17
CA THR A 12 10.48 18.04 8.35
C THR A 12 10.44 19.41 9.02
N LYS A 13 11.60 19.94 9.40
CA LYS A 13 11.74 21.32 9.89
C LYS A 13 11.27 22.37 8.88
N ASP A 14 11.43 22.09 7.58
CA ASP A 14 10.95 22.91 6.47
C ASP A 14 9.44 22.71 6.18
N ASN A 15 8.73 21.96 7.04
CA ASN A 15 7.35 21.53 6.89
C ASN A 15 7.09 20.74 5.60
N TRP A 16 8.06 19.99 5.08
CA TRP A 16 7.82 19.04 4.00
C TRP A 16 7.27 17.74 4.57
N LEU A 17 6.30 17.15 3.88
CA LEU A 17 5.67 15.91 4.31
C LEU A 17 6.12 14.74 3.46
N PHE A 18 6.61 13.70 4.11
CA PHE A 18 7.03 12.46 3.48
C PHE A 18 6.19 11.29 3.98
N ALA A 19 5.74 10.41 3.10
CA ALA A 19 5.14 9.13 3.47
C ALA A 19 6.26 8.10 3.67
N VAL A 20 6.28 7.41 4.81
CA VAL A 20 7.29 6.38 5.11
C VAL A 20 7.05 5.16 4.20
N SER A 21 8.13 4.73 3.53
CA SER A 21 8.10 3.73 2.46
C SER A 21 8.83 2.44 2.81
N ASP A 22 9.40 2.34 4.02
CA ASP A 22 10.13 1.17 4.49
C ASP A 22 9.92 0.96 6.00
N TYR A 23 10.01 -0.29 6.44
CA TYR A 23 10.04 -0.63 7.86
C TYR A 23 11.43 -0.43 8.48
N PHE A 24 12.47 -0.46 7.65
CA PHE A 24 13.87 -0.42 8.09
C PHE A 24 14.55 0.85 7.64
N ARG A 25 15.48 1.32 8.47
CA ARG A 25 16.34 2.48 8.20
C ARG A 25 17.79 2.03 8.22
N ARG A 26 18.56 2.46 7.22
CA ARG A 26 20.02 2.28 7.17
C ARG A 26 20.72 3.59 7.46
N ASP A 27 20.57 4.54 6.53
CA ASP A 27 21.27 5.84 6.56
C ASP A 27 20.32 7.02 6.86
N GLY A 28 19.11 6.72 7.33
CA GLY A 28 18.03 7.67 7.56
C GLY A 28 16.67 7.01 7.34
N ILE A 29 15.59 7.78 7.51
CA ILE A 29 14.22 7.26 7.35
C ILE A 29 13.88 7.24 5.86
N ARG A 30 13.62 6.04 5.34
CA ARG A 30 13.24 5.82 3.94
C ARG A 30 11.78 6.20 3.72
N ALA A 31 11.56 7.18 2.85
CA ALA A 31 10.26 7.79 2.65
C ALA A 31 10.13 8.40 1.24
N THR A 32 8.94 8.86 0.87
CA THR A 32 8.67 9.53 -0.41
C THR A 32 8.01 10.87 -0.15
N LEU A 33 8.48 11.93 -0.80
CA LEU A 33 7.95 13.29 -0.64
C LEU A 33 6.52 13.33 -1.20
N ARG A 34 5.60 13.90 -0.43
CA ARG A 34 4.18 14.00 -0.80
C ARG A 34 3.65 15.41 -0.82
N TYR A 35 4.12 16.28 0.08
CA TYR A 35 3.64 17.67 0.14
C TYR A 35 4.76 18.63 0.51
N VAL A 36 4.77 19.78 -0.15
CA VAL A 36 5.71 20.89 0.10
C VAL A 36 4.88 22.17 0.24
N PRO A 37 5.17 23.06 1.20
CA PRO A 37 4.54 24.37 1.27
C PRO A 37 4.72 25.15 -0.04
N ASP A 38 3.62 25.67 -0.57
CA ASP A 38 3.59 26.44 -1.82
C ASP A 38 2.38 27.36 -1.78
N GLU A 39 2.56 28.67 -1.97
CA GLU A 39 1.47 29.67 -1.97
C GLU A 39 0.41 29.38 -3.03
N ASN A 40 0.79 28.72 -4.13
CA ASN A 40 -0.11 28.30 -5.20
C ASN A 40 -0.57 26.84 -5.04
N GLY A 41 -0.26 26.21 -3.91
CA GLY A 41 -0.63 24.83 -3.62
C GLY A 41 -2.14 24.60 -3.58
N GLU A 42 -2.57 23.43 -4.02
CA GLU A 42 -3.97 23.01 -4.10
C GLU A 42 -4.50 22.35 -2.81
N ARG A 43 -3.64 22.18 -1.80
CA ARG A 43 -3.99 21.65 -0.48
C ARG A 43 -3.77 22.72 0.57
N GLU A 44 -4.57 22.70 1.63
CA GLU A 44 -4.47 23.70 2.70
C GLU A 44 -4.53 23.04 4.08
N LEU A 45 -3.68 23.50 5.00
CA LEU A 45 -3.71 23.12 6.40
C LEU A 45 -3.43 24.38 7.24
N ASN A 46 -4.39 24.77 8.08
CA ASN A 46 -4.28 25.92 8.99
C ASN A 46 -3.79 27.20 8.29
N GLY A 47 -4.32 27.50 7.10
CA GLY A 47 -3.95 28.68 6.30
C GLY A 47 -2.64 28.57 5.53
N ILE A 48 -1.90 27.46 5.63
CA ILE A 48 -0.70 27.20 4.83
C ILE A 48 -1.09 26.32 3.64
N ARG A 49 -0.74 26.77 2.43
CA ARG A 49 -0.96 26.01 1.20
C ARG A 49 0.20 25.07 0.90
N TYR A 50 -0.13 23.92 0.34
CA TYR A 50 0.79 22.85 0.00
C TYR A 50 0.52 22.34 -1.41
N LYS A 51 1.59 22.12 -2.15
CA LYS A 51 1.56 21.40 -3.42
C LYS A 51 1.72 19.90 -3.19
N LYS A 52 0.82 19.08 -3.75
CA LYS A 52 0.96 17.61 -3.72
C LYS A 52 1.92 17.15 -4.82
N TYR A 53 2.79 16.21 -4.47
CA TYR A 53 3.74 15.61 -5.39
C TYR A 53 3.41 14.14 -5.66
N ASP A 54 3.31 13.79 -6.94
CA ASP A 54 3.38 12.41 -7.40
C ASP A 54 4.84 11.92 -7.52
N PHE A 55 5.03 10.61 -7.63
CA PHE A 55 6.36 9.98 -7.52
C PHE A 55 7.44 10.61 -8.42
N GLY A 56 7.21 10.77 -9.72
CA GLY A 56 8.19 11.36 -10.64
C GLY A 56 8.55 12.81 -10.28
N PRO A 57 7.57 13.73 -10.24
CA PRO A 57 7.80 15.12 -9.84
C PRO A 57 8.43 15.26 -8.44
N ALA A 58 8.14 14.34 -7.51
CA ALA A 58 8.74 14.32 -6.18
C ALA A 58 10.28 14.13 -6.25
N PHE A 59 10.75 13.19 -7.07
CA PHE A 59 12.19 12.96 -7.27
C PHE A 59 12.86 14.13 -7.97
N GLU A 60 12.22 14.72 -8.98
CA GLU A 60 12.74 15.92 -9.67
C GLU A 60 12.92 17.08 -8.69
N PHE A 61 11.90 17.31 -7.85
CA PHE A 61 11.97 18.33 -6.81
C PHE A 61 13.10 18.04 -5.82
N MET A 62 13.20 16.81 -5.32
CA MET A 62 14.21 16.44 -4.34
C MET A 62 15.64 16.55 -4.89
N ARG A 63 15.88 16.13 -6.15
CA ARG A 63 17.20 16.30 -6.80
C ARG A 63 17.64 17.75 -6.89
N LYS A 64 16.69 18.68 -7.01
CA LYS A 64 16.98 20.12 -7.06
C LYS A 64 17.26 20.73 -5.69
N HIS A 65 16.55 20.29 -4.63
CA HIS A 65 16.56 20.99 -3.34
C HIS A 65 17.31 20.26 -2.21
N LYS A 66 17.35 18.93 -2.24
CA LYS A 66 18.04 18.06 -1.27
C LYS A 66 18.62 16.82 -1.99
N PRO A 67 19.52 16.99 -2.98
CA PRO A 67 20.06 15.88 -3.77
C PRO A 67 20.71 14.80 -2.90
N GLU A 68 21.27 15.17 -1.75
CA GLU A 68 21.89 14.27 -0.79
C GLU A 68 20.90 13.32 -0.10
N TRP A 69 19.59 13.59 -0.17
CA TRP A 69 18.55 12.69 0.35
C TRP A 69 17.99 11.76 -0.74
N VAL A 70 18.44 11.86 -1.99
CA VAL A 70 17.89 11.06 -3.10
C VAL A 70 18.74 9.82 -3.34
N GLN A 71 18.15 8.66 -3.08
CA GLN A 71 18.69 7.34 -3.44
C GLN A 71 17.69 6.60 -4.33
N ASP A 72 17.47 5.30 -4.09
CA ASP A 72 16.39 4.51 -4.69
C ASP A 72 15.00 4.97 -4.18
N VAL A 73 14.96 5.54 -2.97
CA VAL A 73 13.87 6.34 -2.40
C VAL A 73 14.45 7.61 -1.77
N HIS A 74 13.63 8.45 -1.13
CA HIS A 74 14.19 9.55 -0.33
C HIS A 74 14.63 9.03 1.04
N VAL A 75 15.79 9.46 1.51
CA VAL A 75 16.36 9.11 2.80
C VAL A 75 16.42 10.39 3.65
N VAL A 76 15.45 10.55 4.53
CA VAL A 76 15.31 11.74 5.38
C VAL A 76 16.15 11.56 6.65
N PRO A 77 17.11 12.45 6.95
CA PRO A 77 17.89 12.39 8.18
C PRO A 77 16.99 12.54 9.42
N GLU A 78 17.20 11.73 10.47
CA GLU A 78 16.41 11.83 11.71
C GLU A 78 16.51 13.23 12.33
N SER A 79 17.66 13.91 12.18
CA SER A 79 17.87 15.27 12.68
C SER A 79 16.97 16.30 12.03
N GLU A 80 16.43 16.03 10.84
CA GLU A 80 15.58 16.94 10.07
C GLU A 80 14.09 16.69 10.28
N VAL A 81 13.74 15.62 10.98
CA VAL A 81 12.35 15.31 11.33
C VAL A 81 11.91 16.14 12.52
N LYS A 82 10.91 17.00 12.28
CA LYS A 82 10.22 17.78 13.30
C LYS A 82 9.15 16.95 14.02
N GLN A 83 8.42 16.12 13.28
CA GLN A 83 7.33 15.31 13.82
C GLN A 83 7.12 14.04 13.00
N VAL A 84 6.70 12.97 13.68
CA VAL A 84 6.14 11.76 13.05
C VAL A 84 4.63 11.77 13.27
N LEU A 85 3.87 11.64 12.19
CA LEU A 85 2.42 11.47 12.21
C LEU A 85 2.11 9.98 12.03
N ARG A 86 1.39 9.39 12.98
CA ARG A 86 1.04 7.96 12.94
C ARG A 86 -0.44 7.81 12.59
N PRO A 87 -0.81 6.86 11.71
CA PRO A 87 -2.21 6.65 11.34
C PRO A 87 -3.15 6.43 12.53
N ALA A 88 -2.70 5.72 13.56
CA ALA A 88 -3.49 5.47 14.78
C ALA A 88 -3.86 6.76 15.53
N ASP A 89 -2.97 7.75 15.54
CA ASP A 89 -3.17 9.02 16.25
C ASP A 89 -4.29 9.87 15.60
N ALA A 90 -4.63 9.58 14.33
CA ALA A 90 -5.71 10.28 13.63
C ALA A 90 -7.11 9.79 14.02
N ILE A 91 -7.26 8.55 14.51
CA ILE A 91 -8.56 7.91 14.76
C ILE A 91 -9.43 8.70 15.74
N PRO A 92 -8.97 9.11 16.95
CA PRO A 92 -9.83 9.79 17.92
C PRO A 92 -10.43 11.08 17.38
N ARG A 93 -9.68 11.83 16.56
CA ARG A 93 -10.17 13.06 15.92
C ARG A 93 -11.13 12.72 14.79
N LEU A 94 -10.72 11.86 13.85
CA LEU A 94 -11.46 11.59 12.62
C LEU A 94 -12.80 10.89 12.87
N VAL A 95 -12.88 9.98 13.84
CA VAL A 95 -14.15 9.35 14.23
C VAL A 95 -15.18 10.38 14.68
N ASN A 96 -14.74 11.50 15.26
CA ASN A 96 -15.64 12.55 15.73
C ASN A 96 -15.98 13.58 14.65
N SER A 97 -15.09 13.80 13.67
CA SER A 97 -15.24 14.85 12.66
C SER A 97 -15.65 14.36 11.26
N ASP A 98 -15.52 13.06 10.96
CA ASP A 98 -15.77 12.49 9.64
C ASP A 98 -16.69 11.27 9.74
N SER A 99 -17.90 11.37 9.18
CA SER A 99 -18.93 10.32 9.21
C SER A 99 -18.48 9.04 8.51
N ARG A 100 -17.69 9.17 7.44
CA ARG A 100 -17.19 8.04 6.64
C ARG A 100 -16.19 7.22 7.43
N VAL A 101 -15.23 7.87 8.09
CA VAL A 101 -14.28 7.20 9.00
C VAL A 101 -15.01 6.57 10.17
N ARG A 102 -16.01 7.27 10.74
CA ARG A 102 -16.85 6.72 11.82
C ARG A 102 -17.60 5.46 11.39
N ALA A 103 -18.11 5.40 10.16
CA ALA A 103 -18.79 4.23 9.62
C ALA A 103 -17.85 3.03 9.45
N ILE A 104 -16.63 3.23 8.93
CA ILE A 104 -15.61 2.17 8.82
C ILE A 104 -15.23 1.69 10.22
N VAL A 105 -14.92 2.59 11.16
CA VAL A 105 -14.56 2.23 12.54
C VAL A 105 -15.68 1.47 13.23
N LYS A 106 -16.95 1.90 13.10
CA LYS A 106 -18.10 1.20 13.67
C LYS A 106 -18.22 -0.23 13.11
N THR A 107 -18.01 -0.40 11.81
CA THR A 107 -18.05 -1.71 11.15
C THR A 107 -16.98 -2.64 11.74
N LEU A 108 -15.76 -2.14 11.92
CA LEU A 108 -14.66 -2.91 12.48
C LEU A 108 -14.80 -3.16 14.00
N ASP A 109 -15.34 -2.21 14.75
CA ASP A 109 -15.66 -2.35 16.18
C ASP A 109 -16.66 -3.50 16.39
N LEU A 110 -17.72 -3.58 15.57
CA LEU A 110 -18.71 -4.66 15.62
C LEU A 110 -18.11 -6.04 15.30
N ALA A 111 -17.06 -6.08 14.48
CA ALA A 111 -16.29 -7.29 14.20
C ALA A 111 -15.23 -7.62 15.27
N GLY A 112 -15.16 -6.85 16.36
CA GLY A 112 -14.22 -7.06 17.46
C GLY A 112 -12.77 -6.70 17.11
N ILE A 113 -12.55 -5.83 16.12
CA ILE A 113 -11.22 -5.31 15.80
C ILE A 113 -10.85 -4.22 16.81
N PRO A 114 -9.70 -4.31 17.51
CA PRO A 114 -9.31 -3.29 18.48
C PRO A 114 -9.02 -1.95 17.80
N ARG A 115 -9.54 -0.85 18.36
CA ARG A 115 -9.24 0.51 17.87
C ARG A 115 -7.74 0.86 17.88
N THR A 116 -6.97 0.26 18.79
CA THR A 116 -5.50 0.40 18.85
C THR A 116 -4.80 -0.17 17.62
N SER A 117 -5.45 -1.05 16.87
CA SER A 117 -4.96 -1.62 15.62
C SER A 117 -5.50 -0.89 14.39
N MET A 118 -6.25 0.22 14.54
CA MET A 118 -6.81 0.99 13.43
C MET A 118 -5.99 2.27 13.20
N GLY A 119 -6.05 2.78 11.97
CA GLY A 119 -5.47 4.06 11.61
C GLY A 119 -6.06 4.63 10.33
N VAL A 120 -5.76 5.89 10.03
CA VAL A 120 -6.01 6.48 8.72
C VAL A 120 -4.72 7.18 8.28
N THR A 121 -4.26 6.91 7.05
CA THR A 121 -3.05 7.52 6.47
C THR A 121 -3.40 8.54 5.37
N GLY A 122 -2.43 8.87 4.51
CA GLY A 122 -2.64 9.70 3.34
C GLY A 122 -2.96 11.15 3.69
N SER A 123 -3.83 11.76 2.89
CA SER A 123 -4.18 13.17 3.05
C SER A 123 -4.89 13.46 4.37
N MET A 124 -5.70 12.53 4.89
CA MET A 124 -6.43 12.69 6.16
C MET A 124 -5.51 12.67 7.38
N LEU A 125 -4.43 11.88 7.35
CA LEU A 125 -3.37 11.90 8.37
C LEU A 125 -2.61 13.22 8.37
N ALA A 126 -2.28 13.70 7.18
CA ALA A 126 -1.61 14.99 6.99
C ALA A 126 -2.52 16.19 7.30
N GLY A 127 -3.84 16.01 7.37
CA GLY A 127 -4.81 17.10 7.46
C GLY A 127 -4.97 17.89 6.16
N LEU A 128 -4.52 17.33 5.03
CA LEU A 128 -4.51 17.94 3.69
C LEU A 128 -5.55 17.30 2.76
N GLN A 129 -6.55 16.62 3.32
CA GLN A 129 -7.66 16.06 2.57
C GLN A 129 -8.56 17.17 1.99
N ASN A 130 -9.20 16.86 0.87
CA ASN A 130 -10.22 17.67 0.22
C ASN A 130 -11.35 16.75 -0.25
N GLU A 131 -12.36 17.32 -0.92
CA GLU A 131 -13.53 16.58 -1.40
C GLU A 131 -13.19 15.41 -2.35
N SER A 132 -12.08 15.49 -3.08
CA SER A 132 -11.62 14.43 -3.99
C SER A 132 -10.71 13.38 -3.33
N SER A 133 -10.52 13.45 -2.00
CA SER A 133 -9.68 12.50 -1.28
C SER A 133 -10.40 11.18 -1.01
N ASP A 134 -9.68 10.10 -1.29
CA ASP A 134 -9.99 8.76 -0.83
C ASP A 134 -9.67 8.60 0.67
N ILE A 135 -10.14 7.49 1.24
CA ILE A 135 -9.81 7.10 2.62
C ILE A 135 -8.85 5.92 2.58
N ASP A 136 -7.60 6.18 2.96
CA ASP A 136 -6.59 5.15 3.17
C ASP A 136 -6.68 4.63 4.62
N PHE A 137 -7.57 3.67 4.88
CA PHE A 137 -7.77 3.11 6.21
C PHE A 137 -6.72 2.03 6.49
N VAL A 138 -6.04 2.11 7.63
CA VAL A 138 -4.99 1.17 8.03
C VAL A 138 -5.52 0.23 9.10
N VAL A 139 -5.22 -1.06 8.97
CA VAL A 139 -5.32 -2.01 10.09
C VAL A 139 -3.98 -2.70 10.29
N TYR A 140 -3.50 -2.69 11.52
CA TYR A 140 -2.20 -3.21 11.89
C TYR A 140 -2.26 -4.71 12.24
N GLY A 141 -1.32 -5.46 11.67
CA GLY A 141 -1.00 -6.83 12.02
C GLY A 141 -2.07 -7.87 11.66
N PRO A 142 -2.06 -9.03 12.34
CA PRO A 142 -2.82 -10.19 11.92
C PRO A 142 -4.34 -9.97 11.95
N VAL A 143 -4.83 -8.99 12.72
CA VAL A 143 -6.27 -8.67 12.77
C VAL A 143 -6.78 -8.03 11.47
N TRP A 144 -5.89 -7.61 10.58
CA TRP A 144 -6.25 -7.06 9.27
C TRP A 144 -7.08 -8.01 8.42
N PHE A 145 -6.80 -9.33 8.42
CA PHE A 145 -7.59 -10.29 7.63
C PHE A 145 -9.03 -10.37 8.13
N ARG A 146 -9.24 -10.34 9.45
CA ARG A 146 -10.59 -10.26 10.04
C ARG A 146 -11.27 -8.94 9.71
N ALA A 147 -10.53 -7.83 9.69
CA ALA A 147 -11.06 -6.52 9.30
C ALA A 147 -11.51 -6.52 7.82
N ARG A 148 -10.71 -7.10 6.92
CA ARG A 148 -11.04 -7.29 5.51
C ARG A 148 -12.33 -8.11 5.35
N ASP A 149 -12.43 -9.23 6.04
CA ASP A 149 -13.60 -10.10 5.97
C ASP A 149 -14.86 -9.42 6.54
N ALA A 150 -14.70 -8.58 7.57
CA ALA A 150 -15.77 -7.75 8.11
C ALA A 150 -16.24 -6.69 7.10
N ILE A 151 -15.32 -6.03 6.39
CA ILE A 151 -15.68 -5.11 5.31
C ILE A 151 -16.42 -5.84 4.19
N THR A 152 -15.92 -6.99 3.73
CA THR A 152 -16.60 -7.81 2.71
C THR A 152 -18.02 -8.20 3.15
N SER A 153 -18.18 -8.60 4.41
CA SER A 153 -19.49 -8.97 4.95
C SER A 153 -20.43 -7.77 5.06
N ALA A 154 -19.91 -6.60 5.45
CA ALA A 154 -20.69 -5.38 5.59
C ALA A 154 -21.30 -4.92 4.27
N LYS A 155 -20.59 -5.10 3.14
CA LYS A 155 -21.09 -4.77 1.80
C LYS A 155 -22.28 -5.61 1.35
N GLN A 156 -22.51 -6.76 1.98
CA GLN A 156 -23.63 -7.66 1.67
C GLN A 156 -24.89 -7.33 2.48
N GLN A 157 -24.81 -6.34 3.37
CA GLN A 157 -25.90 -5.92 4.26
C GLN A 157 -26.34 -4.49 3.89
N GLU A 158 -27.57 -4.13 4.26
CA GLU A 158 -27.97 -2.72 4.21
C GLU A 158 -27.11 -1.93 5.21
N GLY A 159 -26.41 -0.92 4.71
CA GLY A 159 -25.49 -0.14 5.54
C GLY A 159 -24.66 0.87 4.76
N PRO A 160 -23.76 1.59 5.45
CA PRO A 160 -22.96 2.65 4.85
C PRO A 160 -21.74 2.15 4.07
N ILE A 161 -21.41 0.86 4.16
CA ILE A 161 -20.27 0.27 3.44
C ILE A 161 -20.81 -0.43 2.20
N GLU A 162 -20.38 0.02 1.03
CA GLU A 162 -20.93 -0.38 -0.25
C GLU A 162 -19.87 -0.99 -1.16
N GLU A 163 -20.32 -1.70 -2.19
CA GLU A 163 -19.46 -2.18 -3.26
C GLU A 163 -18.94 -1.03 -4.15
N ILE A 164 -17.82 -1.30 -4.81
CA ILE A 164 -17.25 -0.36 -5.78
C ILE A 164 -18.02 -0.47 -7.09
N ASN A 165 -18.48 0.67 -7.60
CA ASN A 165 -19.17 0.75 -8.88
C ASN A 165 -18.19 0.61 -10.07
N GLU A 166 -18.71 0.26 -11.24
CA GLU A 166 -17.91 0.01 -12.44
C GLU A 166 -17.06 1.21 -12.87
N GLU A 167 -17.59 2.43 -12.73
CA GLU A 167 -16.85 3.65 -13.07
C GLU A 167 -15.59 3.79 -12.22
N MET A 168 -15.72 3.56 -10.90
CA MET A 168 -14.59 3.59 -9.98
C MET A 168 -13.60 2.45 -10.29
N TRP A 169 -14.07 1.25 -10.61
CA TRP A 169 -13.18 0.17 -11.05
C TRP A 169 -12.36 0.52 -12.29
N LYS A 170 -12.99 1.14 -13.31
CA LYS A 170 -12.29 1.63 -14.51
C LYS A 170 -11.26 2.71 -14.16
N ARG A 171 -11.58 3.62 -13.23
CA ARG A 171 -10.62 4.62 -12.73
C ARG A 171 -9.43 3.97 -12.04
N ILE A 172 -9.65 2.97 -11.18
CA ILE A 172 -8.57 2.22 -10.50
C ILE A 172 -7.69 1.50 -11.52
N TYR A 173 -8.29 0.81 -12.49
CA TYR A 173 -7.58 0.10 -13.55
C TYR A 173 -6.69 1.05 -14.37
N ASN A 174 -7.25 2.16 -14.86
CA ASN A 174 -6.54 3.14 -15.67
C ASN A 174 -5.40 3.84 -14.91
N LYS A 175 -5.52 3.99 -13.58
CA LYS A 175 -4.46 4.53 -12.72
C LYS A 175 -3.31 3.54 -12.52
N ARG A 176 -3.60 2.23 -12.54
CA ARG A 176 -2.62 1.16 -12.29
C ARG A 176 -1.88 0.70 -13.53
N ILE A 177 -2.50 0.85 -14.71
CA ILE A 177 -1.96 0.45 -16.02
C ILE A 177 -1.36 -0.98 -15.93
N PRO A 178 -2.15 -1.98 -15.51
CA PRO A 178 -1.63 -3.32 -15.32
C PRO A 178 -1.40 -4.02 -16.68
N GLU A 179 -0.58 -5.06 -16.69
CA GLU A 179 -0.33 -5.90 -17.88
C GLU A 179 -1.47 -6.88 -18.20
N ILE A 180 -2.48 -6.94 -17.35
CA ILE A 180 -3.62 -7.86 -17.48
C ILE A 180 -4.84 -7.09 -17.97
N SER A 181 -5.77 -7.78 -18.64
CA SER A 181 -7.00 -7.16 -19.16
C SER A 181 -7.88 -6.62 -18.03
N PHE A 182 -8.83 -5.74 -18.36
CA PHE A 182 -9.80 -5.25 -17.37
C PHE A 182 -10.62 -6.39 -16.76
N ASP A 183 -11.02 -7.36 -17.56
CA ASP A 183 -11.80 -8.51 -17.08
C ASP A 183 -10.98 -9.38 -16.10
N GLU A 184 -9.73 -9.69 -16.47
CA GLU A 184 -8.82 -10.44 -15.60
C GLU A 184 -8.50 -9.66 -14.31
N PHE A 185 -8.30 -8.35 -14.44
CA PHE A 185 -8.12 -7.45 -13.31
C PHE A 185 -9.32 -7.51 -12.36
N MET A 186 -10.54 -7.45 -12.90
CA MET A 186 -11.76 -7.50 -12.11
C MET A 186 -11.94 -8.84 -11.40
N LEU A 187 -11.63 -9.97 -12.06
CA LEU A 187 -11.66 -11.29 -11.43
C LEU A 187 -10.73 -11.36 -10.22
N HIS A 188 -9.52 -10.80 -10.34
CA HIS A 188 -8.58 -10.78 -9.23
C HIS A 188 -8.92 -9.76 -8.16
N GLU A 189 -9.37 -8.56 -8.51
CA GLU A 189 -9.58 -7.47 -7.56
C GLU A 189 -10.86 -7.63 -6.74
N SER A 190 -11.93 -8.15 -7.34
CA SER A 190 -13.23 -8.35 -6.67
C SER A 190 -13.13 -9.32 -5.48
N ARG A 191 -12.26 -10.32 -5.54
CA ARG A 191 -12.08 -11.29 -4.45
C ARG A 191 -11.20 -10.79 -3.29
N LYS A 192 -10.50 -9.66 -3.46
CA LYS A 192 -9.52 -9.18 -2.46
C LYS A 192 -10.16 -8.59 -1.22
N GLY A 193 -11.41 -8.11 -1.31
CA GLY A 193 -12.19 -7.63 -0.15
C GLY A 193 -11.61 -6.43 0.60
N ASN A 194 -10.52 -5.84 0.13
CA ASN A 194 -9.77 -4.80 0.86
C ASN A 194 -10.10 -3.38 0.40
N ARG A 195 -11.22 -3.17 -0.29
CA ARG A 195 -11.64 -1.88 -0.83
C ARG A 195 -13.14 -1.75 -0.77
N GLY A 196 -13.68 -0.53 -0.71
CA GLY A 196 -15.11 -0.30 -0.74
C GLY A 196 -15.47 1.16 -1.00
N MET A 197 -16.77 1.43 -0.94
CA MET A 197 -17.30 2.79 -0.94
C MET A 197 -17.98 3.07 0.42
N VAL A 198 -17.94 4.32 0.86
CA VAL A 198 -18.66 4.79 2.05
C VAL A 198 -19.14 6.21 1.81
N GLU A 199 -20.46 6.43 1.84
CA GLU A 199 -21.09 7.74 1.57
C GLU A 199 -20.54 8.36 0.25
N GLY A 200 -20.47 7.57 -0.82
CA GLY A 200 -19.94 7.99 -2.13
C GLY A 200 -18.41 8.17 -2.20
N THR A 201 -17.66 7.89 -1.13
CA THR A 201 -16.19 8.02 -1.08
C THR A 201 -15.52 6.64 -1.18
N TYR A 202 -14.53 6.51 -2.06
CA TYR A 202 -13.70 5.32 -2.17
C TYR A 202 -12.76 5.18 -0.97
N PHE A 203 -12.59 3.95 -0.47
CA PHE A 203 -11.60 3.65 0.55
C PHE A 203 -10.83 2.35 0.27
N ASP A 204 -9.55 2.35 0.62
CA ASP A 204 -8.70 1.16 0.71
C ASP A 204 -8.52 0.75 2.18
N LEU A 205 -8.55 -0.55 2.45
CA LEU A 205 -8.11 -1.17 3.68
C LEU A 205 -6.66 -1.66 3.50
N LEU A 206 -5.72 -0.93 4.11
CA LEU A 206 -4.28 -1.13 3.97
C LEU A 206 -3.72 -1.96 5.13
N PHE A 207 -2.93 -2.96 4.79
CA PHE A 207 -2.19 -3.77 5.76
C PHE A 207 -0.89 -3.07 6.14
N VAL A 208 -0.57 -3.08 7.44
CA VAL A 208 0.73 -2.70 7.95
C VAL A 208 1.13 -3.67 9.06
N ARG A 209 2.37 -4.14 9.07
CA ARG A 209 2.86 -5.05 10.11
C ARG A 209 2.79 -4.46 11.51
N GLU A 210 2.51 -5.31 12.48
CA GLU A 210 2.77 -4.99 13.88
C GLU A 210 4.27 -5.01 14.20
N TRP A 211 4.65 -4.36 15.29
CA TRP A 211 6.06 -4.17 15.64
C TRP A 211 6.83 -5.48 15.84
N ASP A 212 6.17 -6.54 16.29
CA ASP A 212 6.72 -7.88 16.48
C ASP A 212 6.85 -8.68 15.16
N GLN A 213 6.14 -8.26 14.11
CA GLN A 213 6.25 -8.79 12.75
C GLN A 213 7.35 -8.10 11.91
N ILE A 214 7.89 -6.98 12.41
CA ILE A 214 9.00 -6.25 11.80
C ILE A 214 10.31 -6.75 12.43
N LYS A 215 10.84 -7.84 11.87
CA LYS A 215 12.02 -8.53 12.42
C LYS A 215 13.31 -8.16 11.71
N GLU A 216 13.36 -8.43 10.40
CA GLU A 216 14.60 -8.30 9.61
C GLU A 216 14.36 -7.50 8.32
N PRO A 217 15.33 -6.67 7.89
CA PRO A 217 15.25 -5.94 6.65
C PRO A 217 15.24 -6.86 5.45
N LEU A 218 14.44 -6.51 4.45
CA LEU A 218 14.58 -7.09 3.11
C LEU A 218 15.83 -6.49 2.48
N LEU A 219 16.92 -7.25 2.49
CA LEU A 219 18.16 -6.85 1.82
C LEU A 219 17.92 -6.74 0.31
N ARG A 220 18.47 -5.69 -0.31
CA ARG A 220 18.51 -5.53 -1.76
C ARG A 220 19.59 -6.44 -2.32
N GLY A 221 19.22 -7.27 -3.29
CA GLY A 221 20.09 -8.13 -4.05
C GLY A 221 20.46 -7.55 -5.42
N LYS A 222 21.09 -8.38 -6.24
CA LYS A 222 21.45 -8.05 -7.61
C LYS A 222 20.36 -8.53 -8.56
N ASP A 223 19.81 -7.61 -9.35
CA ASP A 223 18.92 -7.95 -10.46
C ASP A 223 19.72 -8.68 -11.56
N THR A 224 19.22 -9.84 -12.02
CA THR A 224 19.91 -10.66 -13.01
C THR A 224 19.15 -10.79 -14.31
N VAL A 225 17.99 -11.45 -14.30
CA VAL A 225 17.25 -11.80 -15.53
C VAL A 225 15.75 -11.68 -15.35
N LYS A 226 15.03 -11.31 -16.41
CA LYS A 226 13.56 -11.40 -16.42
C LYS A 226 13.15 -12.86 -16.61
N MET A 227 12.39 -13.41 -15.67
CA MET A 227 11.95 -14.80 -15.66
C MET A 227 10.44 -14.88 -15.53
N LYS A 228 9.84 -15.89 -16.16
CA LYS A 228 8.45 -16.30 -15.95
C LYS A 228 8.48 -17.66 -15.25
N ILE A 229 7.69 -17.80 -14.18
CA ILE A 229 7.57 -19.04 -13.42
C ILE A 229 6.10 -19.43 -13.26
N GLU A 230 5.86 -20.71 -13.09
CA GLU A 230 4.63 -21.25 -12.51
C GLU A 230 4.98 -21.94 -11.20
N ALA A 231 4.31 -21.58 -10.12
CA ALA A 231 4.65 -22.10 -8.80
C ALA A 231 3.43 -22.11 -7.87
N ARG A 232 3.38 -23.07 -6.95
CA ARG A 232 2.33 -23.12 -5.93
C ARG A 232 2.68 -22.16 -4.80
N VAL A 233 1.73 -21.32 -4.38
CA VAL A 233 1.90 -20.46 -3.21
C VAL A 233 1.74 -21.30 -1.95
N THR A 234 2.72 -21.24 -1.04
CA THR A 234 2.70 -21.99 0.23
C THR A 234 2.42 -21.09 1.44
N ASN A 235 2.73 -19.78 1.35
CA ASN A 235 2.40 -18.78 2.36
C ASN A 235 2.10 -17.42 1.72
N ALA A 236 1.10 -16.73 2.25
CA ALA A 236 0.63 -15.43 1.78
C ALA A 236 0.30 -14.46 2.94
N ASP A 237 0.90 -14.65 4.12
CA ASP A 237 0.57 -13.87 5.34
C ASP A 237 0.87 -12.38 5.19
N PHE A 238 1.77 -12.03 4.28
CA PHE A 238 2.15 -10.66 3.93
C PHE A 238 1.79 -10.31 2.47
N ALA A 239 0.80 -10.99 1.88
CA ALA A 239 0.37 -10.72 0.50
C ALA A 239 -0.22 -9.31 0.29
N PHE A 240 -0.71 -8.65 1.35
CA PHE A 240 -1.23 -7.29 1.30
C PHE A 240 -0.24 -6.22 1.80
N ASP A 241 0.96 -6.63 2.18
CA ASP A 241 2.01 -5.73 2.66
C ASP A 241 2.69 -4.98 1.49
N SER A 242 3.67 -4.13 1.80
CA SER A 242 4.50 -3.48 0.80
C SER A 242 6.00 -3.71 1.09
N PRO A 243 6.71 -4.48 0.26
CA PRO A 243 6.19 -5.28 -0.86
C PRO A 243 5.25 -6.39 -0.38
N ALA A 244 4.32 -6.80 -1.25
CA ALA A 244 3.56 -8.02 -1.07
C ALA A 244 4.50 -9.22 -1.15
N TYR A 245 4.30 -10.23 -0.32
CA TYR A 245 5.17 -11.41 -0.25
C TYR A 245 4.37 -12.69 -0.43
N TYR A 246 4.87 -13.56 -1.32
CA TYR A 246 4.33 -14.90 -1.55
C TYR A 246 5.46 -15.92 -1.48
N LYS A 247 5.43 -16.81 -0.48
CA LYS A 247 6.31 -17.98 -0.47
C LYS A 247 5.81 -18.94 -1.55
N VAL A 248 6.71 -19.48 -2.35
CA VAL A 248 6.36 -20.41 -3.44
C VAL A 248 7.16 -21.70 -3.37
N GLU A 249 6.59 -22.75 -3.94
CA GLU A 249 7.25 -24.03 -4.20
C GLU A 249 7.81 -24.00 -5.62
N HIS A 250 9.12 -23.72 -5.76
CA HIS A 250 9.83 -23.65 -7.03
C HIS A 250 11.31 -24.00 -6.83
N ASP A 251 11.93 -24.68 -7.79
CA ASP A 251 13.30 -25.21 -7.66
C ASP A 251 14.37 -24.13 -7.45
N GLU A 252 14.20 -22.98 -8.12
CA GLU A 252 15.17 -21.88 -8.08
C GLU A 252 14.72 -20.65 -7.30
N ILE A 253 13.42 -20.45 -7.11
CA ILE A 253 12.86 -19.17 -6.65
C ILE A 253 12.22 -19.38 -5.29
N ASP A 254 12.78 -18.75 -4.26
CA ASP A 254 12.34 -18.93 -2.88
C ASP A 254 10.96 -18.28 -2.61
N HIS A 255 10.73 -17.10 -3.16
CA HIS A 255 9.51 -16.33 -3.00
C HIS A 255 9.36 -15.29 -4.12
N VAL A 256 8.13 -14.78 -4.26
CA VAL A 256 7.79 -13.66 -5.14
C VAL A 256 7.50 -12.42 -4.28
N LEU A 257 8.14 -11.30 -4.62
CA LEU A 257 7.84 -9.98 -4.07
C LEU A 257 7.05 -9.15 -5.09
N SER A 258 6.07 -8.38 -4.63
CA SER A 258 5.44 -7.36 -5.46
C SER A 258 5.52 -5.97 -4.84
N TYR A 259 6.19 -5.05 -5.52
CA TYR A 259 6.25 -3.64 -5.14
C TYR A 259 5.08 -2.82 -5.73
N THR A 260 4.26 -3.41 -6.59
CA THR A 260 3.05 -2.77 -7.11
C THR A 260 1.82 -3.19 -6.32
N HIS A 261 0.97 -2.23 -5.98
CA HIS A 261 -0.31 -2.48 -5.32
C HIS A 261 -1.28 -3.30 -6.19
N THR A 262 -1.06 -3.36 -7.51
CA THR A 262 -1.87 -4.17 -8.43
C THR A 262 -1.89 -5.64 -8.02
N TYR A 263 -0.73 -6.20 -7.65
CA TYR A 263 -0.61 -7.62 -7.33
C TYR A 263 -0.50 -7.89 -5.82
N ALA A 264 -0.87 -6.92 -4.98
CA ALA A 264 -1.10 -7.17 -3.56
C ALA A 264 -2.40 -7.99 -3.39
N GLY A 265 -2.37 -9.04 -2.57
CA GLY A 265 -3.48 -9.95 -2.34
C GLY A 265 -3.86 -10.84 -3.53
N GLN A 266 -2.95 -11.03 -4.49
CA GLN A 266 -3.24 -11.64 -5.78
C GLN A 266 -3.55 -13.14 -5.69
N ALA A 267 -2.90 -13.85 -4.77
CA ALA A 267 -2.99 -15.29 -4.62
C ALA A 267 -3.12 -15.72 -3.16
N LEU A 268 -3.72 -16.89 -2.93
CA LEU A 268 -3.89 -17.52 -1.63
C LEU A 268 -2.98 -18.77 -1.50
N PRO A 269 -2.67 -19.22 -0.27
CA PRO A 269 -1.97 -20.49 -0.07
C PRO A 269 -2.71 -21.64 -0.75
N GLY A 270 -1.97 -22.50 -1.43
CA GLY A 270 -2.46 -23.63 -2.23
C GLY A 270 -2.73 -23.30 -3.70
N GLU A 271 -2.87 -22.03 -4.09
CA GLU A 271 -3.10 -21.67 -5.49
C GLU A 271 -1.83 -21.76 -6.34
N LEU A 272 -1.99 -22.19 -7.58
CA LEU A 272 -0.95 -22.10 -8.62
C LEU A 272 -0.95 -20.69 -9.20
N ILE A 273 0.21 -20.05 -9.22
CA ILE A 273 0.40 -18.74 -9.85
C ILE A 273 1.27 -18.85 -11.10
N GLU A 274 1.00 -17.99 -12.09
CA GLU A 274 1.99 -17.59 -13.09
C GLU A 274 2.51 -16.21 -12.68
N ALA A 275 3.82 -16.08 -12.53
CA ALA A 275 4.45 -14.81 -12.22
C ALA A 275 5.58 -14.51 -13.20
N ARG A 276 5.68 -13.25 -13.64
CA ARG A 276 6.78 -12.76 -14.46
C ARG A 276 7.36 -11.51 -13.84
N GLY A 277 8.67 -11.51 -13.63
CA GLY A 277 9.38 -10.45 -12.93
C GLY A 277 10.89 -10.52 -13.18
N ILE A 278 11.65 -9.74 -12.43
CA ILE A 278 13.11 -9.77 -12.41
C ILE A 278 13.58 -10.69 -11.29
N VAL A 279 14.46 -11.64 -11.61
CA VAL A 279 15.16 -12.45 -10.61
C VAL A 279 16.17 -11.58 -9.89
N GLU A 280 16.12 -11.61 -8.58
CA GLU A 280 17.03 -10.91 -7.68
C GLU A 280 17.78 -11.93 -6.82
N GLU A 281 19.11 -11.85 -6.85
CA GLU A 281 20.02 -12.73 -6.09
C GLU A 281 20.51 -12.03 -4.82
N VAL A 282 20.29 -12.66 -3.66
CA VAL A 282 20.72 -12.21 -2.33
C VAL A 282 21.54 -13.34 -1.68
N GLY A 283 22.86 -13.33 -1.91
CA GLY A 283 23.70 -14.48 -1.55
C GLY A 283 23.27 -15.71 -2.37
N ASP A 284 23.00 -16.83 -1.69
CA ASP A 284 22.54 -18.07 -2.34
C ASP A 284 21.01 -18.10 -2.59
N LEU A 285 20.27 -17.10 -2.08
CA LEU A 285 18.82 -17.01 -2.27
C LEU A 285 18.50 -16.26 -3.56
N LYS A 286 17.63 -16.85 -4.39
CA LYS A 286 16.99 -16.12 -5.50
C LYS A 286 15.51 -15.88 -5.19
N ARG A 287 15.02 -14.70 -5.55
CA ARG A 287 13.60 -14.34 -5.49
C ARG A 287 13.15 -13.69 -6.78
N LEU A 288 11.85 -13.70 -7.06
CA LEU A 288 11.29 -13.00 -8.21
C LEU A 288 10.64 -11.69 -7.75
N VAL A 289 11.03 -10.57 -8.36
CA VAL A 289 10.50 -9.24 -8.05
C VAL A 289 9.59 -8.78 -9.18
N VAL A 290 8.35 -8.43 -8.83
CA VAL A 290 7.34 -7.85 -9.71
C VAL A 290 7.09 -6.41 -9.30
N GLY A 291 7.08 -5.48 -10.25
CA GLY A 291 6.96 -4.06 -9.93
C GLY A 291 8.32 -3.37 -9.81
N THR A 292 9.30 -3.74 -10.64
CA THR A 292 10.63 -3.11 -10.59
C THR A 292 10.65 -1.67 -11.12
N SER A 293 9.53 -1.20 -11.66
CA SER A 293 9.30 0.19 -12.02
C SER A 293 7.85 0.60 -11.68
N ARG A 294 7.56 1.91 -11.79
CA ARG A 294 6.21 2.46 -11.53
C ARG A 294 5.17 1.90 -12.50
N GLU A 295 5.57 1.64 -13.75
CA GLU A 295 4.77 1.01 -14.80
C GLU A 295 5.52 -0.25 -15.24
N PRO A 296 5.38 -1.37 -14.50
CA PRO A 296 6.25 -2.51 -14.65
C PRO A 296 5.88 -3.35 -15.88
N LYS A 297 6.26 -2.83 -17.04
CA LYS A 297 5.89 -3.42 -18.33
C LYS A 297 6.41 -4.85 -18.46
N GLY A 298 5.51 -5.74 -18.85
CA GLY A 298 5.76 -7.17 -18.94
C GLY A 298 6.04 -7.85 -17.60
N GLU A 299 5.51 -7.36 -16.48
CA GLU A 299 5.60 -8.01 -15.17
C GLU A 299 4.21 -8.21 -14.59
N TRP A 300 3.96 -9.40 -14.02
CA TRP A 300 2.65 -9.75 -13.48
C TRP A 300 2.70 -10.85 -12.45
N ILE A 301 1.60 -10.97 -11.70
CA ILE A 301 1.24 -12.16 -10.94
C ILE A 301 -0.21 -12.49 -11.28
N LYS A 302 -0.49 -13.74 -11.67
CA LYS A 302 -1.83 -14.25 -11.96
C LYS A 302 -2.05 -15.51 -11.14
N SER A 303 -3.22 -15.66 -10.54
CA SER A 303 -3.60 -16.94 -9.91
C SER A 303 -4.31 -17.79 -10.96
N LEU A 304 -3.60 -18.76 -11.54
CA LEU A 304 -4.13 -19.66 -12.56
C LEU A 304 -5.28 -20.49 -11.99
N THR A 305 -5.14 -20.96 -10.75
CA THR A 305 -6.22 -21.69 -10.05
C THR A 305 -7.48 -20.83 -9.90
N TRP A 306 -7.34 -19.54 -9.59
CA TRP A 306 -8.49 -18.66 -9.47
C TRP A 306 -9.14 -18.37 -10.82
N LEU A 307 -8.34 -18.08 -11.85
CA LEU A 307 -8.84 -17.82 -13.20
C LEU A 307 -9.60 -19.04 -13.75
N GLU A 308 -9.05 -20.24 -13.58
CA GLU A 308 -9.71 -21.49 -13.95
C GLU A 308 -11.05 -21.65 -13.20
N LYS A 309 -11.07 -21.39 -11.88
CA LYS A 309 -12.31 -21.46 -11.07
C LYS A 309 -13.37 -20.46 -11.54
N CYS A 310 -12.97 -19.33 -12.12
CA CYS A 310 -13.86 -18.35 -12.73
C CYS A 310 -14.28 -18.69 -14.17
N GLY A 311 -13.75 -19.78 -14.76
CA GLY A 311 -13.98 -20.13 -16.16
C GLY A 311 -13.26 -19.19 -17.15
N TYR A 312 -12.18 -18.54 -16.71
CA TYR A 312 -11.34 -17.68 -17.53
C TYR A 312 -10.14 -18.49 -18.06
N HIS A 313 -10.03 -18.62 -19.38
CA HIS A 313 -8.99 -19.39 -20.08
C HIS A 313 -8.08 -18.48 -20.89
#